data_AF-A0A7W5LK02-F1
#
_entry.id   AF-A0A7W5LK02-F1
#
_cell.length_a   1.000
_cell.length_b   1.000
_cell.length_c   1.000
_cell.angle_alpha   90.00
_cell.angle_beta   90.00
_cell.angle_gamma   90.00
#
_symmetry.space_group_name_H-M   'P 1'
#
loop_
_entity.id
_entity.type
_entity.pdbx_description
1 polymer ?
#
loop_
_entity_poly.entity_id
_entity_poly.type
_entity_poly.pdbx_seq_one_letter_code
_entity_poly.pdbx_strand_id
1 'polypeptide(L)'
;MGRDVRRVPANWEHPRYTIEDAPDEPWVGSVRCLLADYPEAVARWDERAEKWPLVKDFRNGGWKPYEGEKQSFVDYAGPRPDPKNYMPVWPTDECTHLMMYETTTEGSPISPSFATPEELARWLTDNEASAFGNQLADYEFWLRVAGGATSVAMVTNGKLTSHAITTANIDNPK
;
A
#
# COMPACT_ATOMS: atom_id res chain seq x y z
N MET A 1 -0.70 -11.82 -0.76
CA MET A 1 -0.06 -10.91 -1.73
C MET A 1 -1.13 -10.34 -2.65
N GLY A 2 -1.66 -9.15 -2.37
CA GLY A 2 -2.70 -8.54 -3.20
C GLY A 2 -2.15 -7.57 -4.23
N ARG A 3 -3.05 -7.04 -5.06
CA ARG A 3 -2.79 -6.05 -6.11
C ARG A 3 -3.73 -4.88 -5.93
N ASP A 4 -3.19 -3.69 -6.02
CA ASP A 4 -3.89 -2.44 -5.80
C ASP A 4 -3.51 -1.45 -6.90
N VAL A 5 -4.50 -0.81 -7.51
CA VAL A 5 -4.27 0.19 -8.56
C VAL A 5 -4.45 1.55 -7.94
N ARG A 6 -3.38 2.34 -7.97
CA ARG A 6 -3.39 3.70 -7.41
C ARG A 6 -3.30 4.71 -8.53
N ARG A 7 -4.02 5.82 -8.38
CA ARG A 7 -3.89 6.98 -9.26
C ARG A 7 -2.77 7.88 -8.75
N VAL A 8 -1.88 8.28 -9.65
CA VAL A 8 -0.68 9.08 -9.37
C VAL A 8 -0.52 10.18 -10.43
N PRO A 9 0.23 11.26 -10.14
CA PRO A 9 0.63 12.22 -11.15
C PRO A 9 1.38 11.57 -12.31
N ALA A 10 1.25 12.14 -13.51
CA ALA A 10 1.87 11.60 -14.72
C ALA A 10 3.39 11.43 -14.60
N ASN A 11 4.04 12.37 -13.91
CA ASN A 11 5.48 12.41 -13.67
C ASN A 11 5.90 11.77 -12.34
N TRP A 12 5.02 11.01 -11.69
CA TRP A 12 5.36 10.35 -10.43
C TRP A 12 6.38 9.24 -10.65
N GLU A 13 7.53 9.39 -10.00
CA GLU A 13 8.54 8.35 -9.87
C GLU A 13 8.59 7.90 -8.42
N HIS A 14 8.29 6.62 -8.20
CA HIS A 14 8.27 6.06 -6.86
C HIS A 14 9.69 6.01 -6.27
N PRO A 15 9.90 6.50 -5.04
CA PRO A 15 11.24 6.65 -4.49
C PRO A 15 11.94 5.31 -4.30
N ARG A 16 13.26 5.35 -4.44
CA ARG A 16 14.17 4.24 -4.18
C ARG A 16 15.08 4.61 -3.02
N TYR A 17 15.56 3.62 -2.29
CA TYR A 17 16.55 3.87 -1.24
C TYR A 17 17.84 4.39 -1.86
N THR A 18 18.39 5.43 -1.26
CA THR A 18 19.72 5.97 -1.53
C THR A 18 20.73 5.39 -0.55
N ILE A 19 22.01 5.70 -0.74
CA ILE A 19 23.05 5.25 0.18
C ILE A 19 22.89 5.87 1.59
N GLU A 20 22.24 7.04 1.68
CA GLU A 20 22.03 7.77 2.93
C GLU A 20 20.83 7.29 3.74
N ASP A 21 19.83 6.67 3.11
CA ASP A 21 18.56 6.32 3.77
C ASP A 21 18.18 4.83 3.71
N ALA A 22 18.99 4.01 3.03
CA ALA A 22 18.85 2.56 3.04
C ALA A 22 19.05 1.98 4.45
N PRO A 23 18.25 0.99 4.89
CA PRO A 23 18.47 0.29 6.15
C PRO A 23 19.83 -0.41 6.21
N ASP A 24 20.24 -1.01 5.08
CA ASP A 24 21.53 -1.68 4.88
C ASP A 24 21.94 -1.59 3.40
N GLU A 25 23.22 -1.85 3.10
CA GLU A 25 23.81 -1.79 1.74
C GLU A 25 23.01 -2.52 0.64
N PRO A 26 22.43 -3.73 0.87
CA PRO A 26 21.65 -4.44 -0.15
C PRO A 26 20.37 -3.73 -0.60
N TRP A 27 19.87 -2.77 0.18
CA TRP A 27 18.65 -2.05 -0.13
C TRP A 27 18.88 -0.86 -1.05
N VAL A 28 20.12 -0.40 -1.23
CA VAL A 28 20.42 0.77 -2.07
C VAL A 28 19.96 0.54 -3.51
N GLY A 29 19.17 1.47 -4.05
CA GLY A 29 18.57 1.40 -5.38
C GLY A 29 17.29 0.54 -5.45
N SER A 30 16.93 -0.18 -4.40
CA SER A 30 15.66 -0.91 -4.33
C SER A 30 14.49 0.05 -4.10
N VAL A 31 13.30 -0.40 -4.51
CA VAL A 31 12.05 0.36 -4.34
C VAL A 31 11.76 0.53 -2.85
N ARG A 32 11.46 1.77 -2.45
CA ARG A 32 11.09 2.06 -1.06
C ARG A 32 9.62 1.70 -0.83
N CYS A 33 9.33 0.94 0.21
CA CYS A 33 7.94 0.70 0.60
C CYS A 33 7.36 2.00 1.20
N LEU A 34 6.25 2.50 0.63
CA LEU A 34 5.56 3.68 1.12
C LEU A 34 4.18 3.31 1.68
N LEU A 35 3.99 3.61 2.95
CA LEU A 35 2.73 3.43 3.66
C LEU A 35 1.64 4.37 3.11
N ALA A 36 0.38 4.07 3.39
CA ALA A 36 -0.75 4.92 3.04
C ALA A 36 -1.18 5.79 4.25
N ASP A 37 -1.91 6.87 3.95
CA ASP A 37 -2.61 7.73 4.92
C ASP A 37 -1.73 8.31 6.04
N TYR A 38 -0.80 9.19 5.64
CA TYR A 38 0.03 9.95 6.58
C TYR A 38 -0.81 10.77 7.59
N PRO A 39 -1.86 11.52 7.19
CA PRO A 39 -2.67 12.30 8.13
C PRO A 39 -3.31 11.45 9.22
N GLU A 40 -3.91 10.30 8.89
CA GLU A 40 -4.50 9.41 9.88
C GLU A 40 -3.44 8.78 10.80
N ALA A 41 -2.30 8.36 10.23
CA ALA A 41 -1.20 7.80 11.02
C ALA A 41 -0.67 8.78 12.06
N VAL A 42 -0.53 10.05 11.68
CA VAL A 42 -0.16 11.15 12.57
C VAL A 42 -1.21 11.39 13.64
N ALA A 43 -2.49 11.54 13.25
CA ALA A 43 -3.57 11.80 14.20
C ALA A 43 -3.69 10.67 15.24
N ARG A 44 -3.53 9.42 14.79
CA ARG A 44 -3.52 8.23 15.65
C ARG A 44 -2.33 8.21 16.62
N TRP A 45 -1.15 8.66 16.17
CA TRP A 45 0.03 8.74 17.04
C TRP A 45 -0.16 9.86 18.08
N ASP A 46 -0.61 11.04 17.65
CA ASP A 46 -0.83 12.21 18.51
C ASP A 46 -1.91 11.91 19.58
N GLU A 47 -3.03 11.25 19.22
CA GLU A 47 -4.08 10.82 20.17
C GLU A 47 -3.51 9.89 21.26
N ARG A 48 -2.65 8.95 20.86
CA ARG A 48 -2.04 7.98 21.79
C ARG A 48 -0.99 8.64 22.68
N ALA A 49 -0.24 9.61 22.14
CA ALA A 49 0.74 10.37 22.90
C ALA A 49 0.08 11.19 24.01
N GLU A 50 -1.05 11.84 23.70
CA GLU A 50 -1.83 12.62 24.68
C GLU A 50 -2.37 11.77 25.82
N LYS A 51 -2.79 10.53 25.51
CA LYS A 51 -3.41 9.62 26.48
C LYS A 51 -2.41 8.77 27.25
N TRP A 52 -1.14 8.81 26.91
CA TRP A 52 -0.10 8.06 27.62
C TRP A 52 -0.07 8.44 29.11
N PRO A 53 -0.01 7.48 30.07
CA PRO A 53 0.30 6.06 29.93
C PRO A 53 -0.92 5.13 29.83
N LEU A 54 -2.01 5.56 29.18
CA LEU A 54 -3.13 4.70 28.84
C LEU A 54 -2.95 4.08 27.45
N VAL A 55 -3.32 2.81 27.30
CA VAL A 55 -3.32 2.05 26.03
C VAL A 55 -4.73 1.62 25.66
N LYS A 56 -5.01 1.45 24.36
CA LYS A 56 -6.33 0.96 23.90
C LYS A 56 -6.58 -0.46 24.41
N ASP A 57 -7.74 -0.67 25.03
CA ASP A 57 -8.21 -2.01 25.38
C ASP A 57 -8.94 -2.62 24.17
N PHE A 58 -8.24 -3.47 23.42
CA PHE A 58 -8.82 -4.17 22.27
C PHE A 58 -9.91 -5.18 22.65
N ARG A 59 -10.03 -5.57 23.93
CA ARG A 59 -11.00 -6.57 24.38
C ARG A 59 -12.31 -5.94 24.84
N ASN A 60 -12.24 -4.87 25.64
CA ASN A 60 -13.43 -4.23 26.21
C ASN A 60 -13.76 -2.86 25.58
N GLY A 61 -12.89 -2.37 24.69
CA GLY A 61 -12.95 -1.00 24.20
C GLY A 61 -12.46 0.01 25.25
N GLY A 62 -12.15 1.22 24.79
CA GLY A 62 -11.68 2.30 25.66
C GLY A 62 -10.19 2.24 25.98
N TRP A 63 -9.81 2.81 27.12
CA TRP A 63 -8.44 3.05 27.53
C TRP A 63 -8.17 2.39 28.88
N LYS A 64 -7.05 1.68 28.99
CA LYS A 64 -6.59 1.04 30.22
C LYS A 64 -5.16 1.46 30.56
N PRO A 65 -4.74 1.46 31.83
CA PRO A 65 -3.36 1.74 32.20
C PRO A 65 -2.37 0.79 31.51
N TYR A 66 -1.22 1.32 31.12
CA TYR A 66 -0.10 0.52 30.67
C TYR A 66 0.54 -0.21 31.86
N GLU A 67 0.67 -1.53 31.76
CA GLU A 67 1.18 -2.41 32.83
C GLU A 67 2.67 -2.79 32.66
N GLY A 68 3.34 -2.25 31.64
CA GLY A 68 4.76 -2.53 31.37
C GLY A 68 5.72 -1.61 32.12
N GLU A 69 7.00 -1.66 31.75
CA GLU A 69 8.04 -0.82 32.34
C GLU A 69 7.79 0.66 32.09
N LYS A 70 8.13 1.52 33.06
CA LYS A 70 8.01 2.97 32.90
C LYS A 70 8.98 3.44 31.81
N GLN A 71 8.41 3.86 30.67
CA GLN A 71 9.14 4.39 29.54
C GLN A 71 8.39 5.58 28.93
N SER A 72 9.08 6.35 28.09
CA SER A 72 8.42 7.43 27.35
C SER A 72 7.45 6.85 26.31
N PHE A 73 6.49 7.65 25.86
CA PHE A 73 5.60 7.21 24.78
C PHE A 73 6.38 6.89 23.50
N VAL A 74 7.44 7.65 23.21
CA VAL A 74 8.30 7.45 22.04
C VAL A 74 9.03 6.11 22.10
N ASP A 75 9.50 5.69 23.29
CA ASP A 75 10.14 4.38 23.45
C ASP A 75 9.13 3.24 23.29
N TYR A 76 7.89 3.44 23.75
CA TYR A 76 6.81 2.45 23.65
C TYR A 76 6.23 2.32 22.23
N ALA A 77 5.94 3.44 21.56
CA ALA A 77 5.20 3.48 20.31
C ALA A 77 6.09 3.77 19.08
N GLY A 78 7.35 4.08 19.29
CA GLY A 78 8.25 4.58 18.26
C GLY A 78 8.09 6.09 18.02
N PRO A 79 8.97 6.66 17.16
CA PRO A 79 8.92 8.07 16.80
C PRO A 79 7.62 8.41 16.08
N ARG A 80 7.24 9.69 16.12
CA ARG A 80 6.11 10.22 15.36
C ARG A 80 6.32 9.91 13.86
N PRO A 81 5.27 9.51 13.11
CA PRO A 81 5.38 9.20 11.70
C PRO A 81 6.11 10.28 10.88
N ASP A 82 7.04 9.84 10.03
CA ASP A 82 7.79 10.70 9.10
C ASP A 82 7.13 10.66 7.72
N PRO A 83 6.75 11.80 7.12
CA PRO A 83 6.05 11.85 5.84
C PRO A 83 6.80 11.18 4.69
N LYS A 84 8.14 11.08 4.75
CA LYS A 84 8.93 10.42 3.69
C LYS A 84 8.66 8.92 3.53
N ASN A 85 8.06 8.30 4.55
CA ASN A 85 7.71 6.88 4.55
C ASN A 85 6.27 6.62 4.07
N TYR A 86 5.58 7.64 3.58
CA TYR A 86 4.19 7.56 3.14
C TYR A 86 4.03 8.03 1.70
N MET A 87 3.01 7.51 1.03
CA MET A 87 2.56 8.03 -0.26
C MET A 87 2.13 9.48 -0.10
N PRO A 88 2.64 10.40 -0.95
CA PRO A 88 2.14 11.77 -0.95
C PRO A 88 0.65 11.80 -1.27
N VAL A 89 -0.05 12.77 -0.68
CA VAL A 89 -1.46 13.04 -0.99
C VAL A 89 -1.48 14.15 -2.03
N TRP A 90 -1.87 13.81 -3.25
CA TRP A 90 -2.05 14.78 -4.33
C TRP A 90 -3.52 15.15 -4.52
N PRO A 91 -3.80 16.34 -5.06
CA PRO A 91 -5.12 16.68 -5.59
C PRO A 91 -5.60 15.64 -6.62
N THR A 92 -6.88 15.29 -6.60
CA THR A 92 -7.45 14.24 -7.46
C THR A 92 -7.33 14.55 -8.95
N ASP A 93 -7.32 15.83 -9.31
CA ASP A 93 -7.13 16.34 -10.68
C ASP A 93 -5.69 16.18 -11.20
N GLU A 94 -4.69 16.11 -10.32
CA GLU A 94 -3.31 15.81 -10.69
C GLU A 94 -3.08 14.30 -10.91
N CYS A 95 -3.84 13.45 -10.22
CA CYS A 95 -3.75 11.98 -10.25
C CYS A 95 -4.33 11.37 -11.54
N THR A 96 -3.68 11.63 -12.68
CA THR A 96 -4.17 11.24 -14.01
C THR A 96 -3.75 9.84 -14.44
N HIS A 97 -2.65 9.29 -13.91
CA HIS A 97 -2.06 8.03 -14.34
C HIS A 97 -2.31 6.90 -13.34
N LEU A 98 -2.29 5.66 -13.83
CA LEU A 98 -2.49 4.42 -13.09
C LEU A 98 -1.15 3.74 -12.88
N MET A 99 -0.91 3.27 -11.65
CA MET A 99 0.27 2.48 -11.31
C MET A 99 -0.17 1.29 -10.46
N MET A 100 0.37 0.11 -10.77
CA MET A 100 0.07 -1.12 -10.06
C MET A 100 1.01 -1.27 -8.86
N TYR A 101 0.42 -1.53 -7.70
CA TYR A 101 1.10 -1.75 -6.44
C TYR A 101 0.85 -3.16 -5.91
N GLU A 102 1.82 -3.69 -5.17
CA GLU A 102 1.55 -4.82 -4.31
C GLU A 102 1.23 -4.43 -2.87
N THR A 103 0.36 -5.21 -2.23
CA THR A 103 -0.04 -4.97 -0.85
C THR A 103 0.76 -5.77 0.18
N THR A 104 1.64 -6.69 -0.25
CA THR A 104 2.41 -7.54 0.67
C THR A 104 3.57 -6.80 1.34
N THR A 105 4.29 -6.00 0.55
CA THR A 105 5.35 -5.10 1.06
C THR A 105 4.78 -3.71 1.37
N GLU A 106 3.45 -3.61 1.51
CA GLU A 106 2.75 -2.37 1.87
C GLU A 106 3.18 -1.18 0.99
N GLY A 107 3.07 -1.31 -0.34
CA GLY A 107 3.18 -0.15 -1.24
C GLY A 107 4.44 -0.06 -2.09
N SER A 108 5.03 -1.17 -2.48
CA SER A 108 5.98 -1.20 -3.61
C SER A 108 5.23 -1.26 -4.95
N PRO A 109 5.48 -0.36 -5.91
CA PRO A 109 4.97 -0.51 -7.25
C PRO A 109 5.60 -1.70 -7.97
N ILE A 110 4.80 -2.35 -8.81
CA ILE A 110 5.24 -3.41 -9.71
C ILE A 110 5.17 -2.99 -11.19
N SER A 111 4.69 -1.78 -11.48
CA SER A 111 4.65 -1.20 -12.82
C SER A 111 5.08 0.27 -12.82
N PRO A 112 5.45 0.84 -13.97
CA PRO A 112 5.43 2.28 -14.21
C PRO A 112 4.02 2.88 -14.12
N SER A 113 3.91 4.21 -14.24
CA SER A 113 2.66 4.94 -14.40
C SER A 113 2.20 4.93 -15.87
N PHE A 114 0.90 4.71 -16.11
CA PHE A 114 0.29 4.69 -17.44
C PHE A 114 -0.96 5.55 -17.50
N ALA A 115 -1.26 6.15 -18.64
CA ALA A 115 -2.42 7.02 -18.79
C ALA A 115 -3.73 6.23 -18.83
N THR A 116 -3.69 4.99 -19.31
CA THR A 116 -4.88 4.16 -19.55
C THR A 116 -4.81 2.79 -18.90
N PRO A 117 -5.97 2.19 -18.54
CA PRO A 117 -6.03 0.81 -18.06
C PRO A 117 -5.44 -0.20 -19.05
N GLU A 118 -5.62 0.01 -20.35
CA GLU A 118 -5.16 -0.87 -21.42
C GLU A 118 -3.63 -0.91 -21.53
N GLU A 119 -2.97 0.25 -21.40
CA GLU A 119 -1.50 0.33 -21.37
C GLU A 119 -0.93 -0.39 -20.14
N LEU A 120 -1.53 -0.15 -18.98
CA LEU A 120 -1.14 -0.84 -17.75
C LEU A 120 -1.33 -2.36 -17.86
N ALA A 121 -2.49 -2.79 -18.35
CA ALA A 121 -2.80 -4.21 -18.50
C ALA A 121 -1.86 -4.91 -19.48
N ARG A 122 -1.57 -4.27 -20.61
CA ARG A 122 -0.63 -4.79 -21.61
C ARG A 122 0.77 -4.93 -21.02
N TRP A 123 1.26 -3.90 -20.34
CA TRP A 123 2.58 -3.95 -19.71
C TRP A 123 2.66 -5.07 -18.67
N LEU A 124 1.65 -5.23 -17.81
CA LEU A 124 1.63 -6.27 -16.79
C LEU A 124 1.61 -7.69 -17.39
N THR A 125 0.89 -7.90 -18.50
CA THR A 125 0.92 -9.17 -19.23
C THR A 125 2.27 -9.42 -19.88
N ASP A 126 2.80 -8.45 -20.61
CA ASP A 126 4.05 -8.59 -21.38
C ASP A 126 5.27 -8.80 -20.47
N ASN A 127 5.22 -8.29 -19.24
CA ASN A 127 6.28 -8.45 -18.24
C ASN A 127 6.05 -9.61 -17.26
N GLU A 128 5.05 -10.48 -17.54
CA GLU A 128 4.71 -11.63 -16.69
C GLU A 128 4.56 -11.22 -15.21
N ALA A 129 3.86 -10.12 -14.96
CA ALA A 129 3.61 -9.66 -13.61
C ALA A 129 2.84 -10.73 -12.83
N SER A 130 3.28 -11.01 -11.61
CA SER A 130 2.57 -11.94 -10.73
C SER A 130 1.26 -11.31 -10.27
N ALA A 131 0.13 -12.00 -10.43
CA ALA A 131 -1.16 -11.63 -9.86
C ALA A 131 -1.29 -12.05 -8.38
N PHE A 132 -0.71 -13.19 -8.01
CA PHE A 132 -0.63 -13.67 -6.63
C PHE A 132 0.46 -14.75 -6.50
N GLY A 133 1.41 -14.59 -5.58
CA GLY A 133 2.47 -15.58 -5.43
C GLY A 133 3.37 -15.63 -6.68
N ASN A 134 3.41 -16.77 -7.35
CA ASN A 134 4.04 -16.99 -8.65
C ASN A 134 3.02 -17.15 -9.80
N GLN A 135 1.72 -16.91 -9.55
CA GLN A 135 0.68 -17.01 -10.56
C GLN A 135 0.72 -15.77 -11.45
N LEU A 136 0.85 -15.99 -12.76
CA LEU A 136 0.69 -14.95 -13.77
C LEU A 136 -0.79 -14.73 -14.07
N ALA A 137 -1.10 -13.65 -14.80
CA ALA A 137 -2.45 -13.40 -15.31
C ALA A 137 -2.42 -12.82 -16.73
N ASP A 138 -3.52 -13.04 -17.44
CA ASP A 138 -3.69 -12.56 -18.81
C ASP A 138 -4.14 -11.09 -18.87
N TYR A 139 -4.16 -10.56 -20.08
CA TYR A 139 -4.54 -9.17 -20.36
C TYR A 139 -5.95 -8.84 -19.85
N GLU A 140 -6.91 -9.74 -20.02
CA GLU A 140 -8.30 -9.51 -19.62
C GLU A 140 -8.46 -9.42 -18.10
N PHE A 141 -7.70 -10.24 -17.36
CA PHE A 141 -7.61 -10.11 -15.91
C PHE A 141 -7.05 -8.74 -15.53
N TRP A 142 -5.90 -8.36 -16.10
CA TRP A 142 -5.26 -7.10 -15.74
C TRP A 142 -6.06 -5.87 -16.14
N LEU A 143 -6.74 -5.92 -17.28
CA LEU A 143 -7.62 -4.84 -17.72
C LEU A 143 -8.77 -4.61 -16.74
N ARG A 144 -9.36 -5.68 -16.22
CA ARG A 144 -10.39 -5.56 -15.17
C ARG A 144 -9.82 -4.93 -13.90
N VAL A 145 -8.66 -5.38 -13.45
CA VAL A 145 -8.03 -4.83 -12.24
C VAL A 145 -7.65 -3.37 -12.44
N ALA A 146 -7.03 -3.02 -13.57
CA ALA A 146 -6.72 -1.65 -13.96
C ALA A 146 -7.96 -0.76 -14.07
N GLY A 147 -9.10 -1.34 -14.44
CA GLY A 147 -10.42 -0.70 -14.44
C GLY A 147 -11.13 -0.65 -13.08
N GLY A 148 -10.47 -1.03 -11.99
CA GLY A 148 -11.00 -0.94 -10.62
C GLY A 148 -11.58 -2.23 -10.05
N ALA A 149 -11.44 -3.37 -10.73
CA ALA A 149 -11.80 -4.65 -10.14
C ALA A 149 -10.82 -5.04 -9.02
N THR A 150 -11.34 -5.72 -8.00
CA THR A 150 -10.53 -6.28 -6.93
C THR A 150 -9.97 -7.64 -7.34
N SER A 151 -8.66 -7.83 -7.23
CA SER A 151 -8.03 -9.14 -7.38
C SER A 151 -8.26 -9.98 -6.12
N VAL A 152 -8.81 -11.18 -6.30
CA VAL A 152 -9.05 -12.16 -5.23
C VAL A 152 -8.41 -13.49 -5.60
N ALA A 153 -7.57 -14.00 -4.71
CA ALA A 153 -7.03 -15.36 -4.81
C ALA A 153 -7.90 -16.32 -3.99
N MET A 154 -8.28 -17.45 -4.58
CA MET A 154 -9.09 -18.48 -3.94
C MET A 154 -8.50 -19.86 -4.18
N VAL A 155 -8.65 -20.76 -3.21
CA VAL A 155 -8.34 -22.18 -3.39
C VAL A 155 -9.65 -22.92 -3.62
N THR A 156 -9.87 -23.39 -4.85
CA THR A 156 -11.03 -24.20 -5.21
C THR A 156 -10.56 -25.61 -5.57
N ASN A 157 -11.11 -26.64 -4.92
CA ASN A 157 -10.73 -28.04 -5.14
C ASN A 157 -9.21 -28.29 -5.04
N GLY A 158 -8.54 -27.64 -4.08
CA GLY A 158 -7.10 -27.77 -3.86
C GLY A 158 -6.21 -27.02 -4.87
N LYS A 159 -6.79 -26.28 -5.81
CA LYS A 159 -6.06 -25.45 -6.78
C LYS A 159 -6.22 -23.97 -6.45
N LEU A 160 -5.11 -23.26 -6.36
CA LEU A 160 -5.08 -21.80 -6.24
C LEU A 160 -5.44 -21.17 -7.60
N THR A 161 -6.42 -20.27 -7.61
CA THR A 161 -6.82 -19.46 -8.76
C THR A 161 -6.96 -18.00 -8.36
N SER A 162 -6.73 -17.09 -9.31
CA SER A 162 -6.94 -15.65 -9.12
C SER A 162 -8.08 -15.17 -10.00
N HIS A 163 -8.98 -14.35 -9.44
CA HIS A 163 -10.13 -13.79 -10.13
C HIS A 163 -10.20 -12.28 -9.90
N ALA A 164 -10.53 -11.52 -10.94
CA ALA A 164 -10.86 -10.10 -10.83
C ALA A 164 -12.37 -9.96 -10.66
N ILE A 165 -12.80 -9.42 -9.51
CA ILE A 165 -14.20 -9.23 -9.16
C ILE A 165 -14.50 -7.75 -9.14
N THR A 166 -15.47 -7.30 -9.93
CA THR A 166 -15.91 -5.90 -9.94
C THR A 166 -16.59 -5.59 -8.63
N THR A 167 -15.96 -4.75 -7.80
CA THR A 167 -16.63 -4.04 -6.70
C THR A 167 -17.03 -2.66 -7.22
N ALA A 168 -18.12 -2.09 -6.71
CA ALA A 168 -18.73 -0.90 -7.27
C ALA A 168 -17.76 0.31 -7.32
N ASN A 169 -17.73 0.99 -8.48
CA ASN A 169 -17.10 2.28 -8.85
C ASN A 169 -15.87 2.78 -8.07
N ILE A 170 -14.75 2.92 -8.80
CA ILE A 170 -13.48 3.49 -8.33
C ILE A 170 -13.58 4.96 -7.88
N ASP A 171 -14.61 5.68 -8.34
CA ASP A 171 -14.90 7.07 -7.99
C ASP A 171 -15.57 7.23 -6.61
N ASN A 172 -15.84 6.14 -5.90
CA ASN A 172 -16.41 6.20 -4.55
C ASN A 172 -15.80 5.13 -3.62
N PRO A 173 -14.54 5.33 -3.18
CA PRO A 173 -13.96 4.48 -2.16
C PRO A 173 -14.72 4.70 -0.85
N LYS A 174 -15.23 3.62 -0.25
CA LYS A 174 -15.68 3.64 1.15
C LYS A 174 -14.49 3.74 2.10
#